data_AF-A0A1A2B4H5-F1
#
_entry.id   AF-A0A1A2B4H5-F1
#
_cell.length_a   1.000
_cell.length_b   1.000
_cell.length_c   1.000
_cell.angle_alpha   90.00
_cell.angle_beta   90.00
_cell.angle_gamma   90.00
#
_symmetry.space_group_name_H-M   'P 1'
#
loop_
_entity.id
_entity.type
_entity.pdbx_description
1 polymer ?
#
loop_
_entity_poly.entity_id
_entity_poly.type
_entity_poly.pdbx_seq_one_letter_code
_entity_poly.pdbx_strand_id
1 'polypeptide(L)'
;MRLSLTDYRRRRRSGGQPCFVIQHDAAGSDHYDLRLEIDGVLVSWAIPKDGRLARRTDDQPLDDAAGDVVVADSGTYANVTQYEMAECLECGHLSFRLSGEQLRCCYSLTRVREGEEETWLLIRRKEEEDDWS
;
A
#
# COMPACT_ATOMS: atom_id res chain seq x y z
N MET A 1 15.00 9.48 -7.10
CA MET A 1 15.06 9.05 -8.52
C MET A 1 13.62 8.95 -9.02
N ARG A 2 13.23 9.62 -10.12
CA ARG A 2 11.84 9.61 -10.62
C ARG A 2 11.63 8.29 -11.37
N LEU A 3 11.03 7.29 -10.72
CA LEU A 3 10.72 6.03 -11.40
C LEU A 3 9.70 6.28 -12.51
N SER A 4 10.00 5.78 -13.70
CA SER A 4 9.11 5.86 -14.85
C SER A 4 8.01 4.80 -14.69
N LEU A 5 6.79 5.10 -15.13
CA LEU A 5 5.68 4.16 -15.31
C LEU A 5 6.08 2.84 -16.01
N THR A 6 7.19 2.88 -16.75
CA THR A 6 7.77 1.74 -17.44
C THR A 6 8.37 0.69 -16.50
N ASP A 7 8.92 1.09 -15.36
CA ASP A 7 9.51 0.17 -14.37
C ASP A 7 8.43 -0.57 -13.57
N TYR A 8 7.32 0.12 -13.28
CA TYR A 8 6.10 -0.48 -12.72
C TYR A 8 5.54 -1.57 -13.65
N ARG A 9 5.37 -1.26 -14.94
CA ARG A 9 4.86 -2.21 -15.95
C ARG A 9 5.77 -3.42 -16.18
N ARG A 10 7.09 -3.30 -15.95
CA ARG A 10 8.04 -4.41 -16.16
C ARG A 10 7.95 -5.47 -15.05
N ARG A 11 7.63 -5.06 -13.81
CA ARG A 11 7.45 -5.99 -12.67
C ARG A 11 6.20 -6.88 -12.80
N ARG A 12 5.21 -6.48 -13.62
CA ARG A 12 3.93 -7.17 -13.88
C ARG A 12 4.03 -8.44 -14.75
N ARG A 13 5.02 -8.56 -15.65
CA ARG A 13 4.91 -9.48 -16.81
C ARG A 13 5.27 -10.94 -16.56
N SER A 14 5.56 -11.38 -15.35
CA SER A 14 6.09 -12.73 -15.11
C SER A 14 5.72 -13.29 -13.74
N GLY A 15 4.43 -13.53 -13.47
CA GLY A 15 3.98 -14.19 -12.21
C GLY A 15 4.63 -13.61 -10.96
N GLY A 16 4.86 -12.29 -10.97
CA GLY A 16 5.70 -11.60 -10.01
C GLY A 16 4.98 -11.35 -8.68
N GLN A 17 5.74 -11.03 -7.65
CA GLN A 17 5.19 -10.61 -6.36
C GLN A 17 4.30 -9.37 -6.53
N PRO A 18 3.17 -9.27 -5.79
CA PRO A 18 2.24 -8.15 -5.92
C PRO A 18 2.94 -6.83 -5.55
N CYS A 19 2.54 -5.75 -6.21
CA CYS A 19 3.20 -4.45 -6.09
C CYS A 19 2.48 -3.46 -5.16
N PHE A 20 3.23 -2.44 -4.74
CA PHE A 20 2.67 -1.28 -4.06
C PHE A 20 3.23 0.03 -4.64
N VAL A 21 2.48 1.11 -4.44
CA VAL A 21 2.92 2.47 -4.72
C VAL A 21 2.45 3.42 -3.61
N ILE A 22 3.29 4.41 -3.30
CA ILE A 22 2.95 5.53 -2.43
C ILE A 22 3.08 6.81 -3.24
N GLN A 23 2.01 7.59 -3.27
CA GLN A 23 1.91 8.81 -4.07
C GLN A 23 1.47 9.99 -3.22
N HIS A 24 1.72 11.20 -3.73
CA HIS A 24 1.08 12.42 -3.26
C HIS A 24 0.94 13.41 -4.43
N ASP A 25 0.05 14.40 -4.27
CA ASP A 25 -0.09 15.49 -5.24
C ASP A 25 1.21 16.30 -5.39
N ALA A 26 1.56 16.67 -6.62
CA ALA A 26 2.72 17.52 -6.93
C ALA A 26 2.63 18.93 -6.31
N ALA A 27 1.42 19.44 -6.06
CA ALA A 27 1.16 20.70 -5.36
C ALA A 27 1.38 20.61 -3.83
N GLY A 28 1.72 19.43 -3.31
CA GLY A 28 1.98 19.22 -1.89
C GLY A 28 0.73 18.89 -1.08
N SER A 29 0.13 17.73 -1.34
CA SER A 29 -1.03 17.23 -0.59
C SER A 29 -0.76 17.07 0.92
N ASP A 30 -1.78 17.23 1.76
CA ASP A 30 -1.73 16.92 3.19
C ASP A 30 -1.82 15.41 3.51
N HIS A 31 -1.93 14.56 2.49
CA HIS A 31 -1.97 13.10 2.62
C HIS A 31 -1.05 12.40 1.61
N TYR A 32 -0.79 11.13 1.90
CA TYR A 32 -0.22 10.15 0.97
C TYR A 32 -1.31 9.17 0.54
N ASP A 33 -1.26 8.72 -0.70
CA ASP A 33 -2.04 7.60 -1.19
C ASP A 33 -1.19 6.33 -1.12
N LEU A 34 -1.54 5.40 -0.25
CA LEU A 34 -1.00 4.04 -0.25
C LEU A 34 -1.89 3.17 -1.13
N ARG A 35 -1.28 2.46 -2.09
CA ARG A 35 -1.98 1.51 -2.94
C ARG A 35 -1.30 0.15 -2.95
N LEU A 36 -2.09 -0.91 -2.80
CA LEU A 36 -1.66 -2.30 -2.86
C LEU A 36 -2.37 -2.99 -4.03
N GLU A 37 -1.63 -3.75 -4.84
CA GLU A 37 -2.22 -4.63 -5.85
C GLU A 37 -2.87 -5.85 -5.17
N ILE A 38 -4.20 -5.92 -5.20
CA ILE A 38 -4.98 -7.06 -4.68
C ILE A 38 -5.96 -7.47 -5.79
N ASP A 39 -5.98 -8.75 -6.16
CA ASP A 39 -6.83 -9.31 -7.23
C ASP A 39 -6.84 -8.50 -8.53
N GLY A 40 -5.67 -7.96 -8.91
CA GLY A 40 -5.48 -7.25 -10.17
C GLY A 40 -5.97 -5.80 -10.19
N VAL A 41 -6.33 -5.22 -9.04
CA VAL A 41 -6.66 -3.79 -8.89
C VAL A 41 -5.82 -3.14 -7.80
N LEU A 42 -5.68 -1.81 -7.85
CA LEU A 42 -5.02 -1.02 -6.81
C LEU A 42 -6.04 -0.61 -5.74
N VAL A 43 -6.05 -1.39 -4.66
CA VAL A 43 -6.77 -1.09 -3.43
C VAL A 43 -6.04 0.04 -2.71
N SER A 44 -6.78 1.12 -2.43
CA SER A 44 -6.19 2.44 -2.17
C SER A 44 -6.70 3.06 -0.87
N TRP A 45 -5.78 3.72 -0.16
CA TRP A 45 -6.10 4.49 1.04
C TRP A 45 -5.38 5.85 1.05
N ALA A 46 -6.12 6.89 1.40
CA ALA A 46 -5.58 8.21 1.69
C ALA A 46 -5.20 8.31 3.18
N ILE A 47 -3.93 8.61 3.46
CA ILE A 47 -3.35 8.66 4.81
C ILE A 47 -2.82 10.08 5.07
N PRO A 48 -3.41 10.84 6.00
CA PRO A 48 -2.91 12.15 6.39
C PRO A 48 -1.45 12.07 6.86
N LYS A 49 -0.63 13.05 6.48
CA LYS A 49 0.82 13.09 6.81
C LYS A 49 1.08 13.03 8.33
N ASP A 50 0.24 13.70 9.11
CA ASP A 50 0.34 13.78 10.57
C ASP A 50 -0.57 12.76 11.29
N GLY A 51 -1.03 11.72 10.58
CA GLY A 51 -2.02 10.78 11.08
C GLY A 51 -1.76 9.33 10.69
N ARG A 52 -2.62 8.44 11.22
CA ARG A 52 -2.60 7.00 10.94
C ARG A 52 -3.96 6.45 10.52
N LEU A 53 -4.98 7.31 10.49
CA LEU A 53 -6.30 6.94 10.00
C LEU A 53 -6.28 7.04 8.47
N ALA A 54 -6.39 5.88 7.85
CA ALA A 54 -6.34 5.70 6.41
C ALA A 54 -7.77 5.58 5.88
N ARG A 55 -8.21 6.55 5.08
CA ARG A 55 -9.54 6.53 4.46
C ARG A 55 -9.49 5.69 3.19
N ARG A 56 -10.40 4.72 3.06
CA ARG A 56 -10.53 3.92 1.83
C ARG A 56 -11.02 4.81 0.69
N THR A 57 -10.38 4.70 -0.47
CA THR A 57 -10.78 5.39 -1.71
C THR A 57 -11.14 4.38 -2.79
N ASP A 58 -11.69 4.83 -3.92
CA ASP A 58 -12.09 3.95 -5.02
C ASP A 58 -10.90 3.17 -5.59
N ASP A 59 -11.16 1.92 -5.97
CA ASP A 59 -10.17 1.07 -6.62
C ASP A 59 -9.76 1.63 -7.97
N GLN A 60 -8.46 1.54 -8.21
CA GLN A 60 -7.87 2.08 -9.42
C GLN A 60 -7.36 0.94 -10.30
N PRO A 61 -7.53 1.03 -11.63
CA PRO A 61 -6.84 0.14 -12.54
C PRO A 61 -5.33 0.21 -12.30
N LEU A 62 -4.63 -0.91 -12.47
CA LEU A 62 -3.17 -0.96 -12.33
C LEU A 62 -2.45 0.06 -13.23
N ASP A 63 -3.01 0.34 -14.41
CA ASP A 63 -2.42 1.27 -15.37
C ASP A 63 -2.70 2.76 -15.06
N ASP A 64 -3.54 3.07 -14.07
CA ASP A 64 -4.00 4.43 -13.71
C ASP A 64 -3.20 5.10 -12.58
N ALA A 65 -2.07 4.53 -12.15
CA ALA A 65 -1.14 5.22 -11.25
C ALA A 65 -0.48 6.48 -11.86
N ALA A 66 -0.95 6.95 -13.02
CA ALA A 66 -0.34 7.89 -13.95
C ALA A 66 -1.06 9.26 -14.03
N GLY A 67 -1.39 9.87 -12.90
CA GLY A 67 -1.84 11.27 -12.84
C GLY A 67 -0.70 12.29 -12.66
N ASP A 68 -1.02 13.56 -12.42
CA ASP A 68 -0.09 14.61 -11.93
C ASP A 68 0.33 14.33 -10.46
N VAL A 69 0.89 13.15 -10.23
CA VAL A 69 1.26 12.64 -8.92
C VAL A 69 2.76 12.43 -8.82
N VAL A 70 3.29 12.64 -7.62
CA VAL A 70 4.68 12.34 -7.28
C VAL A 70 4.70 10.99 -6.57
N VAL A 71 5.45 10.04 -7.12
CA VAL A 71 5.71 8.76 -6.47
C VAL A 71 6.76 8.97 -5.37
N ALA A 72 6.36 8.79 -4.11
CA ALA A 72 7.23 8.85 -2.95
C ALA A 72 8.00 7.55 -2.74
N ASP A 73 7.35 6.40 -2.96
CA ASP A 73 7.96 5.08 -2.91
C ASP A 73 7.19 4.07 -3.76
N SER A 74 7.85 3.00 -4.18
CA SER A 74 7.20 1.87 -4.86
C SER A 74 8.05 0.61 -4.76
N GLY A 75 7.40 -0.54 -4.82
CA GLY A 75 8.08 -1.81 -4.57
C GLY A 75 7.17 -3.00 -4.80
N THR A 76 7.60 -4.13 -4.26
CA THR A 76 6.75 -5.29 -4.05
C THR A 76 6.34 -5.35 -2.59
N TYR A 77 5.30 -6.10 -2.29
CA TYR A 77 4.98 -6.45 -0.91
C TYR A 77 4.77 -7.96 -0.78
N ALA A 78 4.93 -8.45 0.44
CA ALA A 78 4.59 -9.82 0.81
C ALA A 78 3.44 -9.80 1.80
N ASN A 79 2.42 -10.62 1.55
CA ASN A 79 1.43 -10.94 2.56
C ASN A 79 2.12 -11.73 3.69
N VAL A 80 1.87 -11.36 4.95
CA VAL A 80 2.43 -12.07 6.12
C VAL A 80 1.35 -12.81 6.92
N THR A 81 0.18 -13.02 6.33
CA THR A 81 -0.89 -13.88 6.85
C THR A 81 -0.91 -15.23 6.12
N GLN A 82 -1.72 -16.17 6.62
CA GLN A 82 -1.97 -17.48 6.01
C GLN A 82 -3.16 -17.47 5.01
N TYR A 83 -3.86 -16.35 4.88
CA TYR A 83 -5.05 -16.19 4.06
C TYR A 83 -4.73 -15.35 2.83
N GLU A 84 -5.56 -15.42 1.79
CA GLU A 84 -5.36 -14.56 0.63
C GLU A 84 -5.58 -13.08 0.98
N MET A 85 -4.91 -12.18 0.24
CA MET A 85 -5.01 -10.74 0.51
C MET A 85 -6.44 -10.22 0.36
N ALA A 86 -7.20 -10.77 -0.59
CA ALA A 86 -8.61 -10.42 -0.80
C ALA A 86 -9.48 -10.82 0.40
N GLU A 87 -9.29 -12.03 0.94
CA GLU A 87 -10.00 -12.50 2.14
C GLU A 87 -9.65 -11.61 3.35
N CYS A 88 -8.37 -11.27 3.51
CA CYS A 88 -7.92 -10.36 4.56
C CYS A 88 -8.53 -8.95 4.43
N LEU A 89 -8.65 -8.45 3.19
CA LEU A 89 -9.28 -7.16 2.90
C LEU A 89 -10.76 -7.20 3.31
N GLU A 90 -11.50 -8.22 2.89
CA GLU A 90 -12.91 -8.44 3.24
C GLU A 90 -13.12 -8.54 4.74
N CYS A 91 -12.28 -9.32 5.44
CA CYS A 91 -12.32 -9.46 6.90
C CYS A 91 -11.89 -8.20 7.67
N GLY A 92 -11.41 -7.15 6.99
CA GLY A 92 -11.06 -5.89 7.64
C GLY A 92 -9.70 -5.89 8.33
N HIS A 93 -8.79 -6.81 7.99
CA HIS A 93 -7.45 -6.85 8.56
C HIS A 93 -6.39 -7.32 7.56
N LEU A 94 -5.50 -6.41 7.17
CA LEU A 94 -4.35 -6.70 6.32
C LEU A 94 -3.07 -6.68 7.16
N SER A 95 -2.17 -7.63 6.92
CA SER A 95 -0.80 -7.58 7.43
C SER A 95 0.18 -7.91 6.30
N PHE A 96 1.10 -7.00 6.01
CA PHE A 96 2.01 -7.11 4.87
C PHE A 96 3.38 -6.49 5.14
N ARG A 97 4.41 -6.95 4.42
CA ARG A 97 5.76 -6.39 4.44
C ARG A 97 6.01 -5.64 3.14
N LEU A 98 6.29 -4.33 3.23
CA LEU A 98 6.70 -3.53 2.08
C LEU A 98 8.19 -3.75 1.79
N SER A 99 8.54 -3.84 0.51
CA SER A 99 9.91 -3.93 0.00
C SER A 99 10.14 -2.87 -1.08
N GLY A 100 10.20 -1.61 -0.64
CA GLY A 100 10.46 -0.44 -1.48
C GLY A 100 11.88 0.12 -1.35
N GLU A 101 12.09 1.30 -1.94
CA GLU A 101 13.33 2.04 -1.78
C GLU A 101 13.41 2.67 -0.39
N GLN A 102 12.30 3.26 0.06
CA GLN A 102 12.22 3.98 1.34
C GLN A 102 11.62 3.10 2.45
N LEU A 103 10.56 2.35 2.15
CA LEU A 103 9.85 1.52 3.13
C LEU A 103 10.23 0.05 3.00
N ARG A 104 10.79 -0.50 4.09
CA ARG A 104 11.24 -1.89 4.19
C ARG A 104 10.86 -2.52 5.52
N CYS A 105 9.57 -2.48 5.88
CA CYS A 105 9.08 -2.99 7.16
C CYS A 105 7.66 -3.56 7.06
N CYS A 106 7.25 -4.24 8.12
CA CYS A 106 5.91 -4.80 8.27
C CYS A 106 4.90 -3.73 8.70
N TYR A 107 3.72 -3.79 8.11
CA TYR A 107 2.57 -2.95 8.44
C TYR A 107 1.33 -3.81 8.68
N SER A 108 0.37 -3.25 9.40
CA SER A 108 -1.00 -3.74 9.44
C SER A 108 -1.98 -2.61 9.18
N LEU A 109 -3.04 -2.91 8.43
CA LEU A 109 -4.23 -2.06 8.28
C LEU A 109 -5.40 -2.80 8.92
N THR A 110 -6.05 -2.18 9.91
CA THR A 110 -7.26 -2.73 10.53
C THR A 110 -8.44 -1.79 10.31
N ARG A 111 -9.55 -2.30 9.78
CA ARG A 111 -10.77 -1.52 9.57
C ARG A 111 -11.37 -1.17 10.93
N VAL A 112 -11.62 0.12 11.16
CA VAL A 112 -12.20 0.64 12.40
C VAL A 112 -13.58 1.27 12.18
N ARG A 113 -13.95 1.51 10.92
CA ARG A 113 -15.27 2.00 10.50
C ARG A 113 -15.60 1.47 9.11
N GLU A 114 -16.84 1.03 8.90
CA GLU A 114 -17.39 0.60 7.61
C GLU A 114 -18.30 1.69 6.99
N GLY A 115 -18.69 1.50 5.73
CA GLY A 115 -19.62 2.39 5.00
C GLY A 115 -18.92 3.42 4.09
N GLU A 116 -19.62 4.50 3.75
CA GLU A 116 -19.14 5.55 2.83
C GLU A 116 -17.87 6.26 3.31
N GLU A 117 -17.61 6.23 4.62
CA GLU A 117 -16.39 6.73 5.24
C GLU A 117 -15.55 5.58 5.82
N GLU A 118 -15.44 4.49 5.08
CA GLU A 118 -14.63 3.34 5.49
C GLU A 118 -13.22 3.80 5.88
N THR A 119 -12.88 3.55 7.14
CA THR A 119 -11.67 4.06 7.78
C THR A 119 -10.89 2.91 8.39
N TRP A 120 -9.59 2.94 8.15
CA TRP A 120 -8.64 1.95 8.61
C TRP A 120 -7.58 2.60 9.50
N LEU A 121 -6.99 1.82 10.39
CA LEU A 121 -5.86 2.22 11.21
C LEU A 121 -4.59 1.58 10.67
N LEU A 122 -3.63 2.39 10.24
CA LEU A 122 -2.31 1.95 9.81
C LEU A 122 -1.34 1.86 11.01
N ILE A 123 -0.75 0.69 11.20
CA ILE A 123 0.25 0.47 12.23
C ILE A 123 1.52 -0.05 11.57
N ARG A 124 2.63 0.67 11.73
CA ARG A 124 3.96 0.13 11.46
C ARG A 124 4.30 -0.87 12.58
N ARG A 125 4.60 -2.11 12.20
CA ARG A 125 5.07 -3.13 13.14
C ARG A 125 6.59 -3.04 13.25
N LYS A 126 7.11 -3.13 14.48
CA LYS A 126 8.55 -3.33 14.68
C LYS A 126 8.87 -4.75 14.22
N GLU A 127 10.02 -4.91 13.58
CA GLU A 127 10.62 -6.24 13.46
C GLU A 127 10.99 -6.63 14.89
N GLU A 128 10.56 -7.82 15.33
CA GLU A 128 11.15 -8.38 16.55
C GLU A 128 12.62 -8.61 16.20
N GLU A 129 13.49 -7.84 16.85
CA GLU A 129 14.90 -8.16 16.89
C GLU A 129 14.95 -9.50 17.64
N ASP A 130 15.23 -10.60 16.93
CA ASP A 130 15.52 -11.89 17.55
C ASP A 130 16.76 -11.69 18.44
N ASP A 131 16.52 -11.30 19.69
CA ASP A 131 17.53 -11.07 20.74
C ASP A 131 18.03 -12.42 21.27
N TRP A 132 18.66 -13.19 20.37
CA TRP A 132 19.42 -14.39 20.69
C TRP A 132 20.61 -14.50 19.73
N SER A 133 21.67 -13.74 20.00
CA SER A 133 23.02 -13.98 19.47
C SER A 133 24.08 -13.73 20.54
#